data_AF-A0A158K6U0-F1
#
_entry.id   AF-A0A158K6U0-F1
#
_cell.length_a   1.000
_cell.length_b   1.000
_cell.length_c   1.000
_cell.angle_alpha   90.00
_cell.angle_beta   90.00
_cell.angle_gamma   90.00
#
_symmetry.space_group_name_H-M   'P 1'
#
loop_
_entity.id
_entity.type
_entity.pdbx_description
1 polymer ?
#
loop_
_entity_poly.entity_id
_entity_poly.type
_entity_poly.pdbx_seq_one_letter_code
_entity_poly.pdbx_strand_id
1 'polypeptide(L)'
;MRVNVRPPRRARIYATTPLDSGIRRGSDVVKAIALGASAVLLGRATLYGLAARGESGVDGVLAILKDEIDRTLAQIGCPTVGQLSAEFLQSERPAIHANDYALV
;
A
#
# COMPACT_ATOMS: atom_id res chain seq x y z
N MET A 1 0.57 19.92 31.91
CA MET A 1 -0.70 19.80 31.16
C MET A 1 -0.48 18.78 30.02
N ARG A 2 -0.95 17.54 30.16
CA ARG A 2 -0.79 16.51 29.10
C ARG A 2 -1.95 16.66 28.10
N VAL A 3 -1.66 17.13 26.88
CA VAL A 3 -2.63 17.11 25.78
C VAL A 3 -2.68 15.67 25.26
N ASN A 4 -3.76 14.97 25.60
CA ASN A 4 -4.02 13.63 25.08
C ASN A 4 -4.60 13.76 23.66
N VAL A 5 -3.73 13.73 22.64
CA VAL A 5 -4.17 13.66 21.25
C VAL A 5 -4.57 12.21 20.97
N ARG A 6 -5.87 11.94 21.10
CA ARG A 6 -6.46 10.65 20.68
C ARG A 6 -6.20 10.49 19.17
N PRO A 7 -5.70 9.34 18.68
CA PRO A 7 -5.60 9.12 17.25
C PRO A 7 -7.01 9.27 16.63
N PRO A 8 -7.13 9.83 15.40
CA PRO A 8 -8.41 10.01 14.77
C PRO A 8 -9.13 8.66 14.71
N ARG A 9 -10.36 8.61 15.23
CA ARG A 9 -11.22 7.44 15.08
C ARG A 9 -11.43 7.24 13.58
N ARG A 10 -11.22 6.01 13.08
CA ARG A 10 -11.55 5.64 11.70
C ARG A 10 -12.98 6.08 11.40
N ALA A 11 -13.15 7.08 10.56
CA ALA A 11 -14.45 7.31 9.94
C ALA A 11 -14.78 6.04 9.16
N ARG A 12 -15.89 5.38 9.49
CA ARG A 12 -16.43 4.32 8.64
C ARG A 12 -16.87 5.00 7.35
N ILE A 13 -16.00 4.99 6.35
CA ILE A 13 -16.34 5.38 4.99
C ILE A 13 -17.14 4.21 4.42
N TYR A 14 -18.43 4.42 4.15
CA TYR A 14 -19.33 3.40 3.59
C TYR A 14 -19.15 3.21 2.08
N ALA A 15 -18.01 3.61 1.52
CA ALA A 15 -17.73 3.61 0.09
C ALA A 15 -16.47 2.81 -0.25
N THR A 16 -16.54 2.07 -1.36
CA THR A 16 -15.41 1.41 -2.02
C THR A 16 -14.33 2.46 -2.32
N THR A 17 -13.26 2.48 -1.51
CA THR A 17 -12.19 3.47 -1.65
C THR A 17 -11.04 2.85 -2.45
N PRO A 18 -10.85 3.20 -3.73
CA PRO A 18 -9.63 2.85 -4.45
C PRO A 18 -8.46 3.72 -3.96
N LEU A 19 -7.24 3.18 -4.02
CA LEU A 19 -6.01 3.89 -3.67
C LEU A 19 -5.07 4.01 -4.87
N ASP A 20 -4.50 5.20 -5.08
CA ASP A 20 -3.42 5.46 -6.03
C ASP A 20 -2.29 6.18 -5.29
N SER A 21 -1.34 6.76 -6.01
CA SER A 21 -0.11 7.44 -5.55
C SER A 21 1.08 6.49 -5.29
N GLY A 22 1.51 5.83 -6.37
CA GLY A 22 2.87 5.27 -6.42
C GLY A 22 2.99 3.77 -6.21
N ILE A 23 1.94 3.00 -6.51
CA ILE A 23 2.02 1.54 -6.62
C ILE A 23 3.06 1.16 -7.68
N ARG A 24 4.11 0.45 -7.27
CA ARG A 24 5.19 -0.03 -8.16
C ARG A 24 5.55 -1.49 -7.95
N ARG A 25 5.20 -2.06 -6.81
CA ARG A 25 5.45 -3.44 -6.46
C ARG A 25 4.17 -4.12 -5.97
N GLY A 26 4.12 -5.45 -6.06
CA GLY A 26 3.02 -6.24 -5.51
C GLY A 26 2.83 -6.03 -4.01
N SER A 27 3.91 -5.80 -3.26
CA SER A 27 3.81 -5.50 -1.82
C SER A 27 3.16 -4.14 -1.52
N ASP A 28 3.22 -3.17 -2.45
CA ASP A 28 2.49 -1.90 -2.29
C ASP A 28 0.98 -2.14 -2.39
N VAL A 29 0.57 -3.01 -3.33
CA VAL A 29 -0.83 -3.43 -3.49
C VAL A 29 -1.32 -4.14 -2.23
N VAL A 30 -0.55 -5.13 -1.74
CA VAL A 30 -0.90 -5.90 -0.53
C VAL A 30 -1.06 -4.97 0.68
N LYS A 31 -0.16 -4.00 0.86
CA LYS A 31 -0.27 -3.01 1.95
C LYS A 31 -1.49 -2.11 1.79
N ALA A 32 -1.78 -1.63 0.59
CA ALA A 32 -2.94 -0.79 0.32
C ALA A 32 -4.24 -1.52 0.69
N ILE A 33 -4.39 -2.77 0.23
CA ILE A 33 -5.57 -3.58 0.55
C ILE A 33 -5.64 -3.90 2.05
N ALA A 34 -4.53 -4.28 2.67
CA ALA A 34 -4.46 -4.51 4.12
C ALA A 34 -4.85 -3.28 4.96
N LEU A 35 -4.58 -2.06 4.45
CA LEU A 35 -5.00 -0.79 5.06
C LEU A 35 -6.49 -0.48 4.85
N GLY A 36 -7.17 -1.21 3.97
CA GLY A 36 -8.60 -1.07 3.70
C GLY A 36 -8.94 -0.49 2.32
N ALA A 37 -7.97 -0.37 1.41
CA ALA A 37 -8.29 -0.07 0.01
C ALA A 37 -9.07 -1.24 -0.60
N SER A 38 -10.04 -0.90 -1.44
CA SER A 38 -10.85 -1.90 -2.16
C SER A 38 -10.25 -2.30 -3.51
N ALA A 39 -9.43 -1.43 -4.07
CA ALA A 39 -8.66 -1.62 -5.29
C ALA A 39 -7.48 -0.65 -5.30
N VAL A 40 -6.54 -0.87 -6.19
CA VAL A 40 -5.47 0.08 -6.49
C VAL A 40 -5.52 0.53 -7.94
N LEU A 41 -5.05 1.75 -8.20
CA LEU A 41 -4.92 2.29 -9.55
C LEU A 41 -3.45 2.31 -9.98
N LEU A 42 -3.22 2.05 -11.26
CA LEU A 42 -1.88 2.05 -11.86
C LEU A 42 -1.75 3.21 -12.85
N GLY A 43 -0.88 4.15 -12.54
CA GLY A 43 -0.54 5.26 -13.44
C GLY A 43 0.76 5.00 -14.20
N ARG A 44 1.87 5.55 -13.70
CA ARG A 44 3.17 5.53 -14.41
C ARG A 44 3.69 4.14 -14.78
N ALA A 45 3.39 3.12 -13.99
CA ALA A 45 3.88 1.76 -14.26
C ALA A 45 3.39 1.23 -15.61
N THR A 46 2.08 1.33 -15.89
CA THR A 46 1.48 0.89 -17.15
C THR A 46 1.89 1.80 -18.30
N LEU A 47 1.98 3.12 -18.08
CA LEU A 47 2.48 4.07 -19.09
C LEU A 47 3.92 3.77 -19.53
N TYR A 48 4.79 3.35 -18.61
CA TYR A 48 6.17 2.98 -18.96
C TYR A 48 6.22 1.67 -19.74
N GLY A 49 5.37 0.68 -19.39
CA GLY A 49 5.20 -0.53 -20.19
C GLY A 49 4.75 -0.19 -21.62
N LEU A 50 3.74 0.66 -21.74
CA LEU A 50 3.22 1.15 -23.02
C LEU A 50 4.30 1.84 -23.86
N ALA A 51 5.08 2.74 -23.25
CA ALA A 51 6.16 3.43 -23.94
C ALA A 51 7.30 2.49 -24.38
N ALA A 52 7.57 1.43 -23.61
CA ALA A 52 8.65 0.51 -23.91
C ALA A 52 8.31 -0.48 -25.04
N ARG A 53 7.11 -1.08 -25.01
CA ARG A 53 6.73 -2.17 -25.94
C ARG A 53 5.25 -2.17 -26.33
N GLY A 54 4.58 -1.02 -26.29
CA GLY A 54 3.16 -0.92 -26.59
C GLY A 54 2.31 -1.77 -25.63
N GLU A 55 1.21 -2.31 -26.12
CA GLU A 55 0.30 -3.20 -25.37
C GLU A 55 1.04 -4.34 -24.67
N SER A 56 1.94 -5.03 -25.39
CA SER A 56 2.73 -6.14 -24.81
C SER A 56 3.60 -5.74 -23.62
N GLY A 57 4.01 -4.47 -23.55
CA GLY A 57 4.74 -3.93 -22.40
C GLY A 57 3.81 -3.64 -21.21
N VAL A 58 2.57 -3.23 -21.47
CA VAL A 58 1.53 -3.10 -20.43
C VAL A 58 1.23 -4.48 -19.85
N ASP A 59 1.03 -5.49 -20.69
CA ASP A 59 0.77 -6.87 -20.27
C ASP A 59 1.91 -7.41 -19.39
N GLY A 60 3.16 -7.16 -19.79
CA GLY A 60 4.33 -7.54 -19.01
C GLY A 60 4.37 -6.88 -17.63
N VAL A 61 4.04 -5.59 -17.53
CA VAL A 61 3.95 -4.88 -16.24
C VAL A 61 2.85 -5.48 -15.35
N LEU A 62 1.68 -5.76 -15.91
CA LEU A 62 0.56 -6.36 -15.18
C LEU A 62 0.89 -7.78 -14.70
N ALA A 63 1.56 -8.59 -15.54
CA ALA A 63 2.01 -9.92 -15.19
C ALA A 63 3.03 -9.90 -14.03
N ILE A 64 4.04 -9.01 -14.09
CA ILE A 64 5.02 -8.85 -13.01
C ILE A 64 4.33 -8.46 -11.71
N LEU A 65 3.43 -7.47 -11.75
CA LEU A 65 2.69 -7.04 -10.56
C LEU A 65 1.85 -8.17 -9.97
N LYS A 66 1.17 -8.95 -10.81
CA LYS A 66 0.40 -10.12 -10.37
C LYS A 66 1.31 -11.15 -9.67
N ASP A 67 2.43 -11.50 -10.30
CA ASP A 67 3.37 -12.46 -9.73
C ASP A 67 3.97 -11.95 -8.41
N GLU A 68 4.23 -10.65 -8.28
CA GLU A 68 4.68 -10.06 -7.02
C GLU A 68 3.61 -10.09 -5.92
N ILE A 69 2.33 -9.88 -6.27
CA ILE A 69 1.21 -10.01 -5.32
C ILE A 69 1.16 -11.43 -4.81
N ASP A 70 1.14 -12.42 -5.70
CA ASP A 70 1.07 -13.85 -5.35
C ASP A 70 2.26 -14.26 -4.48
N ARG A 71 3.49 -13.82 -4.84
CA ARG A 71 4.69 -14.04 -4.03
C ARG A 71 4.59 -13.40 -2.64
N THR A 72 4.10 -12.17 -2.55
CA THR A 72 3.96 -11.47 -1.27
C THR A 72 2.95 -12.18 -0.38
N LEU A 73 1.79 -12.56 -0.92
CA LEU A 73 0.74 -13.31 -0.22
C LEU A 73 1.28 -14.66 0.32
N ALA A 74 2.01 -15.40 -0.51
CA ALA A 74 2.65 -16.65 -0.11
C ALA A 74 3.67 -16.44 1.03
N GLN A 75 4.49 -15.39 0.94
CA GLN A 75 5.51 -15.08 1.95
C GLN A 75 4.93 -14.69 3.31
N ILE A 76 3.79 -13.99 3.33
CA ILE A 76 3.12 -13.60 4.58
C ILE A 76 2.11 -14.66 5.08
N GLY A 77 2.00 -15.80 4.38
CA GLY A 77 1.07 -16.86 4.74
C GLY A 77 -0.41 -16.47 4.61
N CYS A 78 -0.74 -15.56 3.68
CA CYS A 78 -2.11 -15.13 3.42
C CYS A 78 -2.63 -15.79 2.13
N PRO A 79 -3.56 -16.76 2.19
CA PRO A 79 -4.00 -17.51 1.01
C PRO A 79 -4.71 -16.66 -0.06
N THR A 80 -5.37 -15.57 0.35
CA THR A 80 -6.18 -14.75 -0.57
C THR A 80 -6.14 -13.28 -0.19
N VAL A 81 -6.26 -12.40 -1.19
CA VAL A 81 -6.37 -10.94 -1.00
C VAL A 81 -7.53 -10.56 -0.05
N GLY A 82 -8.64 -11.31 -0.08
CA GLY A 82 -9.80 -11.05 0.76
C GLY A 82 -9.59 -11.30 2.26
N GLN A 83 -8.49 -11.96 2.64
CA GLN A 83 -8.11 -12.21 4.03
C GLN A 83 -7.08 -11.19 4.55
N LEU A 84 -6.64 -10.24 3.71
CA LEU A 84 -5.73 -9.19 4.14
C LEU A 84 -6.40 -8.26 5.15
N SER A 85 -5.64 -7.91 6.18
CA SER A 85 -6.04 -7.01 7.25
C SER A 85 -4.82 -6.25 7.76
N ALA A 86 -5.05 -5.27 8.63
CA ALA A 86 -3.97 -4.50 9.25
C ALA A 86 -3.03 -5.35 10.14
N GLU A 87 -3.39 -6.61 10.46
CA GLU A 87 -2.55 -7.52 11.26
C GLU A 87 -1.30 -7.98 10.51
N PHE A 88 -1.32 -7.93 9.18
CA PHE A 88 -0.16 -8.22 8.33
C PHE A 88 0.83 -7.04 8.26
N LEU A 89 0.53 -5.92 8.92
CA LEU A 89 1.29 -4.68 8.83
C LEU A 89 1.94 -4.34 10.16
N GLN A 90 3.24 -4.05 10.11
CA GLN A 90 3.93 -3.37 11.19
C GLN A 90 4.08 -1.89 10.83
N SER A 91 3.53 -1.01 11.66
CA SER A 91 3.74 0.43 11.53
C SER A 91 4.99 0.83 12.32
N GLU A 92 5.99 1.34 11.62
CA GLU A 92 6.98 2.20 12.25
C GLU A 92 6.26 3.50 12.65
N ARG A 93 6.21 3.81 13.96
CA ARG A 93 6.02 5.20 14.37
C ARG A 93 7.40 5.83 14.28
N PRO A 94 7.61 6.90 13.49
CA PRO A 94 8.84 7.66 13.60
C PRO A 94 9.03 8.01 15.07
N ALA A 95 10.15 7.59 15.64
CA ALA A 95 10.60 8.10 16.92
C ALA A 95 10.90 9.59 16.71
N ILE A 96 9.90 10.43 16.90
CA ILE A 96 10.14 11.85 17.15
C ILE A 96 10.94 11.89 18.44
N HIS A 97 12.27 11.96 18.32
CA HIS A 97 13.17 12.18 19.43
C HIS A 97 12.75 13.51 20.06
N ALA A 98 12.21 13.44 21.28
CA ALA A 98 11.75 14.60 22.04
C ALA A 98 12.88 15.59 22.44
N ASN A 99 14.09 15.45 21.87
CA ASN A 99 15.28 16.17 22.28
C ASN A 99 15.85 17.13 21.21
N ASP A 100 15.31 17.13 19.98
CA ASP A 100 15.82 18.00 18.89
C ASP A 100 15.29 19.43 18.94
N TYR A 101 14.49 19.78 19.95
CA TYR A 101 13.99 21.16 20.19
C TYR A 101 14.58 21.82 21.46
N ALA A 102 15.62 21.24 22.07
CA ALA A 102 16.21 21.79 23.29
C ALA A 102 17.45 22.70 23.06
N LEU A 103 17.86 22.93 21.81
CA LEU A 103 19.01 23.79 21.49
C LEU A 103 18.78 24.60 20.20
N VAL A 104 17.77 25.48 20.19
CA VAL A 104 17.77 26.75 19.44
C VAL A 104 17.00 27.79 20.24
#